data_AF-A0A7C2Z8Z3-F1
#
_entry.id   AF-A0A7C2Z8Z3-F1
#
_cell.length_a   1.000
_cell.length_b   1.000
_cell.length_c   1.000
_cell.angle_alpha   90.00
_cell.angle_beta   90.00
_cell.angle_gamma   90.00
#
_symmetry.space_group_name_H-M   'P 1'
#
loop_
_entity.id
_entity.type
_entity.pdbx_description
1 polymer ?
#
loop_
_entity_poly.entity_id
_entity_poly.type
_entity_poly.pdbx_seq_one_letter_code
_entity_poly.pdbx_strand_id
1 'polypeptide(L)' 'AVLRKKGYPAVAWSTAVETAHQPNEYCKISDLLADAQVFYAMAADNST' A
#
# COMPACT_ATOMS: atom_id res chain seq x y z
N ALA A 1 6.43 12.68 7.24
CA ALA A 1 6.30 11.37 7.91
C ALA A 1 5.97 11.54 9.40
N VAL A 2 4.71 11.81 9.74
CA VAL A 2 4.28 12.06 11.13
C VAL A 2 4.45 10.81 12.01
N LEU A 3 4.14 9.63 11.49
CA LEU A 3 4.25 8.35 12.22
C LEU A 3 5.69 8.01 12.58
N ARG A 4 6.62 8.11 11.62
CA ARG A 4 8.06 7.88 11.88
C ARG A 4 8.64 8.90 12.86
N LYS A 5 8.22 10.17 12.82
CA LYS A 5 8.62 11.18 13.81
C LYS A 5 8.19 10.82 15.24
N LYS A 6 7.10 10.06 15.40
CA LYS A 6 6.64 9.54 16.69
C LYS A 6 7.30 8.21 17.09
N GLY A 7 8.25 7.69 16.30
CA GLY A 7 8.97 6.44 16.60
C GLY A 7 8.27 5.17 16.11
N TYR A 8 7.14 5.27 15.41
CA TYR A 8 6.47 4.08 14.87
C TYR A 8 7.18 3.56 13.61
N PRO A 9 7.37 2.23 13.47
CA PRO A 9 7.74 1.64 12.19
C PRO A 9 6.59 1.86 11.21
N ALA A 10 6.83 2.62 10.14
CA ALA A 10 5.78 3.02 9.22
C ALA A 10 6.28 3.13 7.78
N VAL A 11 5.54 2.49 6.89
CA VAL A 11 5.71 2.50 5.42
C VAL A 11 4.39 2.90 4.77
N ALA A 12 4.47 3.43 3.54
CA ALA A 12 3.32 3.61 2.66
C ALA A 12 3.54 2.68 1.47
N TRP A 13 2.55 1.87 1.12
CA TRP A 13 2.65 0.86 0.07
C TRP A 13 1.46 0.98 -0.89
N SER A 14 1.76 0.98 -2.18
CA SER A 14 0.80 0.82 -3.26
C SER A 14 1.57 0.48 -4.54
N THR A 15 1.05 -0.43 -5.33
CA THR A 15 1.46 -0.62 -6.72
C THR A 15 0.73 0.41 -7.57
N ALA A 16 1.47 1.36 -8.15
CA ALA A 16 0.90 2.47 -8.91
C ALA A 16 1.45 2.51 -10.35
N VAL A 17 0.61 3.04 -11.26
CA VAL A 17 0.98 3.28 -12.68
C VAL A 17 1.29 4.77 -12.96
N GLU A 18 1.55 5.55 -11.90
CA GLU A 18 1.96 6.97 -11.97
C GLU A 18 0.95 7.91 -12.70
N THR A 19 -0.35 7.62 -12.63
CA THR A 19 -1.43 8.45 -13.21
C THR A 19 -2.18 9.29 -12.17
N ALA A 20 -1.73 9.32 -10.92
CA ALA A 20 -2.38 10.08 -9.85
C ALA A 20 -2.44 11.58 -10.19
N HIS A 21 -3.61 12.20 -9.97
CA HIS A 21 -3.88 13.61 -10.28
C HIS A 21 -3.79 13.98 -11.77
N GLN A 22 -3.79 12.99 -12.67
CA GLN A 22 -3.83 13.20 -14.12
C GLN A 22 -5.23 12.89 -14.67
N PRO A 23 -5.62 13.47 -15.82
CA PRO A 23 -6.80 13.00 -16.56
C PRO A 23 -6.71 11.50 -16.86
N ASN A 24 -7.84 10.80 -16.81
CA ASN A 24 -7.92 9.34 -16.94
C ASN A 24 -7.13 8.58 -15.87
N GLU A 25 -7.11 9.06 -14.62
CA GLU A 25 -6.56 8.32 -13.48
C GLU A 25 -7.22 6.93 -13.36
N TYR A 26 -6.39 5.89 -13.22
CA TYR A 26 -6.86 4.51 -13.09
C TYR A 26 -5.85 3.65 -12.32
N CYS A 27 -6.31 2.49 -11.87
CA CYS A 27 -5.47 1.40 -11.38
C CYS A 27 -5.84 0.10 -12.12
N LYS A 28 -4.92 -0.87 -12.14
CA LYS A 28 -5.25 -2.20 -12.65
C LYS A 28 -5.88 -3.03 -11.54
N ILE A 29 -6.91 -3.80 -11.88
CA ILE A 29 -7.54 -4.75 -10.94
C ILE A 29 -6.52 -5.77 -10.42
N SER A 30 -5.58 -6.21 -11.27
CA SER A 30 -4.48 -7.10 -10.86
C SER A 30 -3.62 -6.50 -9.74
N ASP A 31 -3.33 -5.20 -9.84
CA ASP A 31 -2.46 -4.49 -8.91
C ASP A 31 -3.19 -4.30 -7.57
N LEU A 32 -4.48 -3.96 -7.62
CA LEU A 32 -5.36 -3.94 -6.44
C LEU A 32 -5.41 -5.30 -5.71
N LEU A 33 -5.55 -6.40 -6.46
CA LEU A 33 -5.58 -7.74 -5.87
C LEU A 33 -4.23 -8.10 -5.23
N ALA A 34 -3.12 -7.74 -5.85
CA ALA A 34 -1.78 -7.97 -5.30
C ALA A 34 -1.54 -7.13 -4.03
N ASP A 35 -1.89 -5.84 -4.03
CA ASP A 35 -1.78 -4.98 -2.85
C ASP A 35 -2.67 -5.48 -1.70
N ALA A 36 -3.87 -5.98 -2.00
CA ALA A 36 -4.74 -6.60 -0.99
C ALA A 36 -4.10 -7.85 -0.36
N GLN A 37 -3.39 -8.67 -1.14
CA GLN A 37 -2.64 -9.81 -0.61
C GLN A 37 -1.50 -9.39 0.31
N VAL A 38 -0.78 -8.29 -0.02
CA VAL A 38 0.25 -7.72 0.85
C VAL A 38 -0.36 -7.28 2.18
N PHE A 39 -1.46 -6.54 2.17
CA PHE A 39 -2.12 -6.11 3.41
C PHE A 39 -2.69 -7.27 4.21
N TYR A 40 -3.26 -8.28 3.53
CA TYR A 40 -3.70 -9.51 4.19
C TYR A 40 -2.52 -10.21 4.86
N ALA A 41 -1.39 -10.37 4.17
CA ALA A 41 -0.19 -10.97 4.75
C ALA A 41 0.29 -10.18 5.97
N MET A 42 0.35 -8.84 5.90
CA MET A 42 0.74 -8.00 7.04
C MET A 42 -0.22 -8.11 8.24
N ALA A 43 -1.51 -8.29 8.00
CA ALA A 43 -2.53 -8.36 9.05
C ALA A 43 -2.71 -9.78 9.61
N ALA A 44 -2.52 -10.81 8.78
CA ALA A 44 -2.68 -12.21 9.13
C ALA A 44 -1.39 -12.85 9.66
N ASP A 45 -0.23 -12.19 9.47
CA ASP A 45 1.03 -12.65 10.02
C ASP A 45 0.97 -12.66 11.56
N ASN A 46 0.91 -13.87 12.11
CA ASN A 46 0.95 -14.15 13.55
C ASN A 46 2.38 -14.49 14.01
N SER A 47 3.40 -14.07 13.26
CA SER A 47 4.79 -14.22 13.68
C SER A 47 5.02 -13.43 14.98
N THR A 48 5.07 -14.19 16.09
CA THR A 48 5.31 -13.88 17.52
C THR A 48 5.71 -12.46 17.91
#